data_AF-A0A7M7HN72-F1
#
_entry.id   AF-A0A7M7HN72-F1
#
_cell.length_a   1.000
_cell.length_b   1.000
_cell.length_c   1.000
_cell.angle_alpha   90.00
_cell.angle_beta   90.00
_cell.angle_gamma   90.00
#
_symmetry.space_group_name_H-M   'P 1'
#
loop_
_entity.id
_entity.type
_entity.pdbx_description
1 polymer ?
#
loop_
_entity_poly.entity_id
_entity_poly.type
_entity_poly.pdbx_seq_one_letter_code
_entity_poly.pdbx_strand_id
1 'polypeptide(L)'
;MELLSSYDSSDQNKEGWNSSTSAILLLLCLLPPASQGKSKAASAKVSISSALSRVIQFQKTGGSIQAFLDNTKETKSQPFLLAIGNSKARITNYMIIVDHKAIPCSARTVEAAVDLLFKTHFVFGLQYCLSLRQFWTFVQTAIFEIDIGVSRETPRVREIRSKLLAP
;
A
#
# COMPACT_ATOMS: atom_id res chain seq x y z
N MET A 1 49.30 0.90 6.23
CA MET A 1 48.02 0.97 6.96
C MET A 1 46.90 0.60 5.99
N GLU A 2 46.87 -0.66 5.58
CA GLU A 2 45.66 -1.33 5.12
C GLU A 2 45.02 -1.94 6.36
N LEU A 3 43.87 -1.43 6.79
CA LEU A 3 42.90 -2.11 7.67
C LEU A 3 41.78 -1.13 8.04
N LEU A 4 40.86 -0.93 7.09
CA LEU A 4 39.43 -0.73 7.34
C LEU A 4 38.66 -1.44 6.20
N SER A 5 39.07 -2.68 5.95
CA SER A 5 38.37 -3.65 5.12
C SER A 5 37.26 -4.30 5.93
N SER A 6 36.03 -3.81 5.76
CA SER A 6 34.79 -4.59 5.68
C SER A 6 33.61 -3.64 5.82
N TYR A 7 33.46 -2.72 4.87
CA TYR A 7 32.11 -2.21 4.58
C TYR A 7 31.35 -3.37 3.94
N ASP A 8 30.61 -4.05 4.79
CA ASP A 8 29.72 -5.17 4.56
C ASP A 8 29.23 -5.28 3.09
N SER A 9 29.91 -6.12 2.31
CA SER A 9 29.61 -6.40 0.90
C SER A 9 28.38 -7.32 0.72
N SER A 10 27.41 -7.29 1.63
CA SER A 10 26.22 -8.15 1.61
C SER A 10 24.91 -7.45 1.18
N ASP A 11 24.97 -6.17 0.76
CA ASP A 11 23.77 -5.38 0.42
C ASP A 11 23.49 -5.28 -1.10
N GLN A 12 24.16 -6.12 -1.90
CA GLN A 12 23.90 -6.24 -3.34
C GLN A 12 22.69 -7.17 -3.57
N ASN A 13 21.56 -6.55 -3.91
CA ASN A 13 20.41 -7.14 -4.61
C ASN A 13 19.28 -7.82 -3.80
N LYS A 14 18.69 -7.12 -2.82
CA LYS A 14 17.27 -7.34 -2.49
C LYS A 14 16.40 -6.42 -3.34
N GLU A 15 16.03 -6.86 -4.54
CA GLU A 15 15.10 -6.13 -5.43
C GLU A 15 13.68 -5.98 -4.83
N GLY A 16 13.39 -6.76 -3.78
CA GLY A 16 12.08 -6.83 -3.13
C GLY A 16 11.89 -5.89 -1.95
N TRP A 17 10.63 -5.81 -1.51
CA TRP A 17 10.24 -5.14 -0.27
C TRP A 17 10.74 -5.91 0.96
N ASN A 18 10.93 -5.21 2.09
CA ASN A 18 11.23 -5.87 3.37
C ASN A 18 10.05 -6.75 3.86
N SER A 19 10.28 -7.53 4.92
CA SER A 19 9.30 -8.49 5.43
C SER A 19 7.97 -7.83 5.84
N SER A 20 8.00 -6.76 6.64
CA SER A 20 6.79 -6.04 7.07
C SER A 20 5.98 -5.52 5.88
N THR A 21 6.64 -4.89 4.91
CA THR A 21 5.96 -4.36 3.72
C THR A 21 5.40 -5.50 2.88
N SER A 22 6.15 -6.59 2.74
CA SER A 22 5.68 -7.79 2.02
C SER A 22 4.46 -8.41 2.70
N ALA A 23 4.41 -8.47 4.04
CA ALA A 23 3.26 -9.00 4.78
C ALA A 23 1.97 -8.20 4.51
N ILE A 24 2.06 -6.87 4.51
CA ILE A 24 0.93 -5.99 4.16
C ILE A 24 0.50 -6.21 2.70
N LEU A 25 1.46 -6.33 1.79
CA LEU A 25 1.18 -6.57 0.38
C LEU A 25 0.60 -7.97 0.12
N LEU A 26 0.97 -8.97 0.93
CA LEU A 26 0.39 -10.31 0.89
C LEU A 26 -1.09 -10.29 1.30
N LEU A 27 -1.51 -9.43 2.22
CA LEU A 27 -2.93 -9.26 2.55
C LEU A 27 -3.74 -8.84 1.31
N LEU A 28 -3.20 -7.94 0.46
CA LEU A 28 -3.83 -7.60 -0.82
C LEU A 28 -3.91 -8.80 -1.77
N CYS A 29 -2.88 -9.66 -1.79
CA CYS A 29 -2.90 -10.89 -2.59
C CYS A 29 -3.97 -11.89 -2.11
N LEU A 30 -4.25 -11.94 -0.80
CA LEU A 30 -5.30 -12.79 -0.22
C LEU A 30 -6.72 -12.25 -0.48
N LEU A 31 -6.81 -10.93 -0.71
CA LEU A 31 -8.02 -10.15 -0.98
C LEU A 31 -7.96 -9.52 -2.39
N PRO A 32 -7.87 -10.34 -3.46
CA PRO A 32 -7.59 -9.84 -4.79
C PRO A 32 -8.66 -8.83 -5.25
N PRO A 33 -8.32 -7.91 -6.17
CA PRO A 33 -9.27 -6.96 -6.74
C PRO A 33 -10.52 -7.69 -7.24
N ALA A 34 -11.70 -7.37 -6.70
CA ALA A 34 -12.92 -8.05 -7.11
C ALA A 34 -13.24 -7.71 -8.58
N SER A 35 -13.36 -8.73 -9.45
CA SER A 35 -14.05 -8.55 -10.74
C SER A 35 -15.54 -8.44 -10.46
N GLN A 36 -16.10 -7.23 -10.58
CA GLN A 36 -17.56 -7.08 -10.57
C GLN A 36 -18.14 -7.90 -11.73
N GLY A 37 -19.10 -8.78 -11.41
CA GLY A 37 -19.61 -9.79 -12.34
C GLY A 37 -20.26 -9.22 -13.61
N LYS A 38 -20.22 -10.06 -14.65
CA LYS A 38 -21.06 -10.09 -15.86
C LYS A 38 -21.18 -8.81 -16.69
N SER A 39 -20.07 -8.26 -17.18
CA SER A 39 -20.06 -7.76 -18.56
C SER A 39 -18.80 -8.23 -19.26
N LYS A 40 -18.96 -8.87 -20.43
CA LYS A 40 -17.85 -9.41 -21.25
C LYS A 40 -16.97 -8.32 -21.87
N ALA A 41 -17.20 -7.04 -21.57
CA ALA A 41 -16.56 -5.91 -22.25
C ALA A 41 -15.83 -4.89 -21.35
N ALA A 42 -15.88 -4.98 -20.01
CA ALA A 42 -15.29 -3.93 -19.15
C ALA A 42 -14.46 -4.39 -17.95
N SER A 43 -14.19 -5.69 -17.77
CA SER A 43 -13.29 -6.16 -16.71
C SER A 43 -11.85 -6.22 -17.22
N ALA A 44 -11.21 -5.07 -17.38
CA ALA A 44 -9.75 -5.04 -17.34
C ALA A 44 -9.34 -5.57 -15.96
N LYS A 45 -8.95 -6.86 -15.89
CA LYS A 45 -8.45 -7.48 -14.66
C LYS A 45 -7.25 -6.67 -14.23
N VAL A 46 -7.43 -5.78 -13.26
CA VAL A 46 -6.32 -5.04 -12.65
C VAL A 46 -5.37 -6.09 -12.12
N SER A 47 -4.15 -6.13 -12.67
CA SER A 47 -3.15 -7.10 -12.22
C SER A 47 -2.83 -6.85 -10.74
N ILE A 48 -2.44 -7.90 -10.01
CA ILE A 48 -2.03 -7.77 -8.61
C ILE A 48 -0.89 -6.74 -8.51
N SER A 49 0.07 -6.75 -9.43
CA SER A 49 1.15 -5.75 -9.50
C SER A 49 0.61 -4.31 -9.60
N SER A 50 -0.40 -4.08 -10.45
CA SER A 50 -1.05 -2.78 -10.56
C SER A 50 -1.76 -2.40 -9.25
N ALA A 51 -2.46 -3.35 -8.60
CA ALA A 51 -3.12 -3.11 -7.31
C ALA A 51 -2.11 -2.79 -6.20
N LEU A 52 -1.00 -3.52 -6.11
CA LEU A 52 0.08 -3.26 -5.16
C LEU A 52 0.65 -1.85 -5.32
N SER A 53 0.86 -1.41 -6.57
CA SER A 53 1.34 -0.06 -6.87
C SER A 53 0.36 1.07 -6.51
N ARG A 54 -0.91 0.73 -6.23
CA ARG A 54 -1.94 1.66 -5.73
C ARG A 54 -1.96 1.74 -4.21
N VAL A 55 -1.28 0.83 -3.50
CA VAL A 55 -1.09 0.93 -2.04
C VAL A 55 0.20 1.67 -1.73
N ILE A 56 1.30 1.24 -2.37
CA ILE A 56 2.65 1.74 -2.08
C ILE A 56 3.49 1.83 -3.35
N GLN A 57 4.22 2.94 -3.48
CA GLN A 57 5.23 3.16 -4.51
C GLN A 57 6.59 3.41 -3.87
N PHE A 58 7.65 3.17 -4.61
CA PHE A 58 9.02 3.38 -4.15
C PHE A 58 9.68 4.52 -4.90
N GLN A 59 10.37 5.39 -4.18
CA GLN A 59 11.30 6.35 -4.73
C GLN A 59 12.66 6.25 -4.01
N LYS A 60 13.73 6.27 -4.79
CA LYS A 60 15.09 6.28 -4.24
C LYS A 60 15.37 7.60 -3.52
N THR A 61 16.03 7.54 -2.37
CA THR A 61 16.50 8.73 -1.64
C THR A 61 17.27 9.67 -2.56
N GLY A 62 17.00 10.97 -2.46
CA GLY A 62 17.57 12.01 -3.32
C GLY A 62 16.76 12.28 -4.60
N GLY A 63 15.73 11.48 -4.89
CA GLY A 63 14.80 11.77 -5.98
C GLY A 63 13.91 12.99 -5.70
N SER A 64 13.60 13.76 -6.74
CA SER A 64 12.67 14.88 -6.64
C SER A 64 11.23 14.39 -6.45
N ILE A 65 10.59 14.82 -5.38
CA ILE A 65 9.16 14.56 -5.12
C ILE A 65 8.30 15.21 -6.21
N GLN A 66 8.65 16.44 -6.64
CA GLN A 66 7.91 17.13 -7.68
C GLN A 66 7.95 16.35 -9.00
N ALA A 67 9.13 15.89 -9.41
CA ALA A 67 9.27 15.06 -10.61
C ALA A 67 8.49 13.75 -10.49
N PHE A 68 8.45 13.13 -9.30
CA PHE A 68 7.61 11.96 -9.06
C PHE A 68 6.12 12.25 -9.24
N LEU A 69 5.65 13.37 -8.67
CA LEU A 69 4.25 13.81 -8.78
C LEU A 69 3.87 14.10 -10.23
N ASP A 70 4.73 14.79 -10.98
CA ASP A 70 4.52 15.10 -12.40
C ASP A 70 4.40 13.83 -13.25
N ASN A 71 5.21 12.81 -12.97
CA ASN A 71 5.14 11.50 -13.63
C ASN A 71 3.92 10.66 -13.22
N THR A 72 3.24 11.02 -12.13
CA THR A 72 2.10 10.27 -11.59
C THR A 72 0.76 10.97 -11.85
N LYS A 73 0.76 12.05 -12.66
CA LYS A 73 -0.40 12.94 -12.88
C LYS A 73 -1.67 12.25 -13.42
N GLU A 74 -1.59 11.09 -14.07
CA GLU A 74 -2.73 10.62 -14.87
C GLU A 74 -3.35 9.25 -14.50
N THR A 75 -2.83 8.45 -13.56
CA THR A 75 -3.20 7.00 -13.61
C THR A 75 -3.43 6.25 -12.31
N LYS A 76 -3.31 6.86 -11.12
CA LYS A 76 -3.39 6.10 -9.86
C LYS A 76 -4.44 6.64 -8.91
N SER A 77 -5.26 5.72 -8.39
CA SER A 77 -6.24 6.03 -7.37
C SER A 77 -5.52 6.49 -6.13
N GLN A 78 -5.75 7.74 -5.77
CA GLN A 78 -5.27 8.33 -4.53
C GLN A 78 -6.29 8.06 -3.42
N PRO A 79 -5.88 8.05 -2.14
CA PRO A 79 -4.51 8.25 -1.68
C PRO A 79 -3.64 6.97 -1.76
N PHE A 80 -2.32 7.12 -1.80
CA PHE A 80 -1.36 6.00 -1.71
C PHE A 80 -0.07 6.40 -0.97
N LEU A 81 0.71 5.42 -0.51
CA LEU A 81 2.00 5.66 0.14
C LEU A 81 3.13 5.81 -0.88
N LEU A 82 3.96 6.82 -0.69
CA LEU A 82 5.29 6.91 -1.30
C LEU A 82 6.34 6.54 -0.25
N ALA A 83 6.96 5.39 -0.43
CA ALA A 83 8.08 4.92 0.39
C ALA A 83 9.40 5.44 -0.20
N ILE A 84 10.19 6.10 0.64
CA ILE A 84 11.46 6.70 0.25
C ILE A 84 12.58 5.96 0.96
N GLY A 85 13.60 5.54 0.22
CA GLY A 85 14.73 4.83 0.80
C GLY A 85 15.83 4.53 -0.19
N ASN A 86 16.91 3.92 0.27
CA ASN A 86 18.03 3.55 -0.60
C ASN A 86 17.65 2.38 -1.53
N SER A 87 16.76 1.50 -1.06
CA SER A 87 16.17 0.37 -1.80
C SER A 87 14.79 0.03 -1.21
N LYS A 88 14.00 -0.80 -1.89
CA LYS A 88 12.70 -1.29 -1.36
C LYS A 88 12.84 -2.08 -0.04
N ALA A 89 14.01 -2.67 0.20
CA ALA A 89 14.32 -3.34 1.46
C ALA A 89 14.71 -2.36 2.59
N ARG A 90 15.18 -1.16 2.24
CA ARG A 90 15.71 -0.16 3.17
C ARG A 90 15.01 1.19 3.01
N ILE A 91 13.76 1.24 3.48
CA ILE A 91 12.93 2.45 3.52
C ILE A 91 13.31 3.29 4.75
N THR A 92 13.45 4.60 4.56
CA THR A 92 13.80 5.55 5.62
C THR A 92 12.60 6.38 6.05
N ASN A 93 11.75 6.77 5.09
CA ASN A 93 10.61 7.66 5.33
C ASN A 93 9.43 7.30 4.42
N TYR A 94 8.24 7.77 4.80
CA TYR A 94 7.03 7.64 4.01
C TYR A 94 6.42 9.02 3.74
N MET A 95 5.67 9.14 2.67
CA MET A 95 4.76 10.26 2.40
C MET A 95 3.41 9.72 1.93
N ILE A 96 2.35 10.48 2.16
CA ILE A 96 1.01 10.14 1.64
C ILE A 96 0.75 11.03 0.43
N ILE A 97 0.47 10.43 -0.71
CA ILE A 97 0.13 11.16 -1.93
C ILE A 97 -1.39 11.26 -2.03
N VAL A 98 -1.91 12.49 -2.06
CA VAL A 98 -3.33 12.81 -2.18
C VAL A 98 -3.50 14.12 -2.96
N ASP A 99 -4.47 14.18 -3.86
CA ASP A 99 -4.67 15.24 -4.86
C ASP A 99 -3.38 15.81 -5.49
N HIS A 100 -2.47 14.91 -5.89
CA HIS A 100 -1.15 15.24 -6.45
C HIS A 100 -0.26 16.08 -5.52
N LYS A 101 -0.51 16.02 -4.21
CA LYS A 101 0.32 16.62 -3.18
C LYS A 101 0.92 15.52 -2.31
N ALA A 102 2.17 15.74 -1.90
CA ALA A 102 2.84 14.86 -0.96
C ALA A 102 2.70 15.43 0.46
N ILE A 103 1.96 14.71 1.30
CA ILE A 103 1.81 15.02 2.72
C ILE A 103 2.91 14.30 3.49
N PRO A 104 3.71 15.01 4.31
CA PRO A 104 4.70 14.37 5.18
C PRO A 104 4.05 13.35 6.13
N CYS A 105 4.62 12.16 6.21
CA CYS A 105 4.19 11.12 7.14
C CYS A 105 5.24 10.99 8.25
N SER A 106 4.82 11.16 9.50
CA SER A 106 5.70 11.00 10.67
C SER A 106 6.01 9.53 11.00
N ALA A 107 5.35 8.58 10.33
CA ALA A 107 5.56 7.16 10.52
C ALA A 107 7.00 6.74 10.18
N ARG A 108 7.57 5.91 11.06
CA ARG A 108 8.89 5.28 10.89
C ARG A 108 8.81 3.84 10.42
N THR A 109 7.62 3.24 10.46
CA THR A 109 7.37 1.86 10.04
C THR A 109 6.23 1.82 9.02
N VAL A 110 6.16 0.75 8.24
CA VAL A 110 5.14 0.61 7.19
C VAL A 110 3.74 0.42 7.78
N GLU A 111 3.64 -0.23 8.94
CA GLU A 111 2.39 -0.46 9.67
C GLU A 111 1.78 0.88 10.10
N ALA A 112 2.61 1.74 10.72
CA ALA A 112 2.20 3.10 11.09
C ALA A 112 1.90 3.98 9.87
N ALA A 113 2.62 3.80 8.76
CA ALA A 113 2.34 4.53 7.53
C ALA A 113 1.00 4.10 6.89
N VAL A 114 0.67 2.81 6.94
CA VAL A 114 -0.61 2.27 6.46
C VAL A 114 -1.77 2.67 7.36
N ASP A 115 -1.57 2.73 8.68
CA ASP A 115 -2.53 3.32 9.62
C ASP A 115 -2.88 4.77 9.26
N LEU A 116 -1.86 5.60 8.99
CA LEU A 116 -2.09 6.99 8.58
C LEU A 116 -2.72 7.09 7.18
N LEU A 117 -2.33 6.22 6.23
CA LEU A 117 -2.96 6.15 4.91
C LEU A 117 -4.44 5.74 5.02
N PHE A 118 -4.78 4.80 5.89
CA PHE A 118 -6.16 4.42 6.15
C PHE A 118 -6.95 5.62 6.69
N LYS A 119 -6.45 6.27 7.75
CA LYS A 119 -7.09 7.45 8.37
C LYS A 119 -7.27 8.61 7.38
N THR A 120 -6.34 8.79 6.44
CA THR A 120 -6.43 9.79 5.36
C THR A 120 -7.72 9.63 4.55
N HIS A 121 -8.21 8.41 4.32
CA HIS A 121 -9.47 8.21 3.60
C HIS A 121 -10.67 8.80 4.37
N PHE A 122 -10.68 8.68 5.70
CA PHE A 122 -11.77 9.18 6.53
C PHE A 122 -11.66 10.69 6.74
N VAL A 123 -10.47 11.19 7.07
CA VAL A 123 -10.23 12.60 7.35
C VAL A 123 -10.53 13.48 6.13
N PHE A 124 -10.19 13.01 4.93
CA PHE A 124 -10.43 13.76 3.69
C PHE A 124 -11.68 13.30 2.92
N GLY A 125 -12.49 12.37 3.47
CA GLY A 125 -13.71 11.89 2.83
C GLY A 125 -13.50 11.18 1.49
N LEU A 126 -12.37 10.49 1.31
CA LEU A 126 -11.97 9.84 0.06
C LEU A 126 -12.56 8.43 -0.04
N GLN A 127 -13.02 8.08 -1.24
CA GLN A 127 -13.52 6.74 -1.52
C GLN A 127 -12.36 5.75 -1.78
N TYR A 128 -12.53 4.50 -1.34
CA TYR A 128 -11.58 3.45 -1.70
C TYR A 128 -11.54 3.22 -3.20
N CYS A 129 -10.33 3.08 -3.74
CA CYS A 129 -10.15 2.54 -5.08
C CYS A 129 -10.92 1.23 -5.22
N LEU A 130 -11.66 1.05 -6.32
CA LEU A 130 -12.40 -0.20 -6.57
C LEU A 130 -11.50 -1.44 -6.50
N SER A 131 -10.25 -1.33 -6.99
CA SER A 131 -9.29 -2.45 -6.95
C SER A 131 -8.75 -2.75 -5.55
N LEU A 132 -8.85 -1.81 -4.62
CA LEU A 132 -8.38 -1.94 -3.23
C LEU A 132 -9.53 -2.06 -2.23
N ARG A 133 -10.78 -2.04 -2.69
CA ARG A 133 -11.94 -2.03 -1.80
C ARG A 133 -11.93 -3.17 -0.81
N GLN A 134 -11.66 -4.41 -1.25
CA GLN A 134 -11.63 -5.56 -0.33
C GLN A 134 -10.50 -5.45 0.71
N PHE A 135 -9.33 -4.98 0.30
CA PHE A 135 -8.20 -4.73 1.20
C PHE A 135 -8.55 -3.69 2.27
N TRP A 136 -9.08 -2.53 1.86
CA TRP A 136 -9.44 -1.48 2.80
C TRP A 136 -10.65 -1.83 3.66
N THR A 137 -11.64 -2.56 3.13
CA THR A 137 -12.75 -3.08 3.94
C THR A 137 -12.25 -4.04 5.00
N PHE A 138 -11.29 -4.91 4.69
CA PHE A 138 -10.66 -5.76 5.71
C PHE A 138 -9.97 -4.93 6.79
N VAL A 139 -9.13 -3.97 6.40
CA VAL A 139 -8.44 -3.10 7.37
C VAL A 139 -9.48 -2.37 8.25
N GLN A 140 -10.53 -1.83 7.64
CA GLN A 140 -11.61 -1.13 8.34
C GLN A 140 -12.30 -2.00 9.38
N THR A 141 -12.75 -3.21 9.01
CA THR A 141 -13.56 -4.05 9.91
C THR A 141 -12.75 -4.93 10.84
N ALA A 142 -11.58 -5.40 10.40
CA ALA A 142 -10.79 -6.39 11.11
C ALA A 142 -9.73 -5.75 12.01
N ILE A 143 -9.21 -4.57 11.64
CA ILE A 143 -8.14 -3.89 12.39
C ILE A 143 -8.68 -2.70 13.16
N PHE A 144 -9.51 -1.87 12.53
CA PHE A 144 -10.08 -0.67 13.17
C PHE A 144 -11.47 -0.90 13.78
N GLU A 145 -12.09 -2.05 13.53
CA GLU A 145 -13.42 -2.41 14.05
C GLU A 145 -14.50 -1.37 13.72
N ILE A 146 -14.33 -0.64 12.61
CA ILE A 146 -15.30 0.33 12.13
C ILE A 146 -16.35 -0.43 11.32
N ASP A 147 -17.60 -0.39 11.77
CA ASP A 147 -18.70 -1.02 11.07
C ASP A 147 -18.88 -0.43 9.65
N ILE A 148 -19.26 -1.27 8.70
CA ILE A 148 -19.43 -0.87 7.29
C ILE A 148 -20.83 -0.23 7.04
N GLY A 149 -21.58 0.05 8.11
CA GLY A 149 -22.95 0.58 8.02
C GLY A 149 -23.85 -0.31 7.17
N VAL A 150 -24.55 0.28 6.19
CA VAL A 150 -25.50 -0.45 5.32
C VAL A 150 -24.80 -1.39 4.32
N SER A 151 -23.48 -1.29 4.14
CA SER A 151 -22.74 -2.04 3.13
C SER A 151 -22.26 -3.38 3.67
N ARG A 152 -22.65 -4.50 3.05
CA ARG A 152 -22.21 -5.83 3.51
C ARG A 152 -20.75 -6.10 3.17
N GLU A 153 -19.98 -6.54 4.16
CA GLU A 153 -18.66 -7.18 3.99
C GLU A 153 -18.76 -8.31 2.96
N THR A 154 -17.76 -8.44 2.07
CA THR A 154 -17.75 -9.55 1.11
C THR A 154 -17.48 -10.88 1.83
N PRO A 155 -17.99 -12.02 1.32
CA PRO A 155 -17.74 -13.34 1.92
C PRO A 155 -16.23 -13.64 2.06
N ARG A 156 -15.42 -13.15 1.11
CA ARG A 156 -13.96 -13.34 1.13
C ARG A 156 -13.28 -12.58 2.25
N VAL A 157 -13.66 -11.32 2.49
CA VAL A 157 -13.13 -10.53 3.61
C VAL A 157 -13.49 -11.20 4.94
N ARG A 158 -14.74 -11.68 5.07
CA ARG A 158 -15.20 -12.42 6.25
C ARG A 158 -14.40 -13.70 6.51
N GLU A 159 -14.16 -14.49 5.46
CA GLU A 159 -13.38 -15.73 5.54
C GLU A 159 -11.93 -15.48 5.97
N ILE A 160 -11.27 -14.49 5.37
CA ILE A 160 -9.90 -14.14 5.74
C ILE A 160 -9.85 -13.61 7.19
N ARG A 161 -10.82 -12.79 7.58
CA ARG A 161 -10.95 -12.28 8.95
C ARG A 161 -11.10 -13.41 9.96
N SER A 162 -12.00 -14.36 9.72
CA SER A 162 -12.17 -15.51 10.62
C SER A 162 -10.93 -16.40 10.72
N LYS A 163 -10.12 -16.49 9.67
CA LYS A 163 -8.90 -17.31 9.67
C LYS A 163 -7.72 -16.64 10.36
N LEU A 164 -7.58 -15.33 10.22
CA LEU A 164 -6.46 -14.57 10.79
C LEU A 164 -6.69 -14.15 12.24
N LEU A 165 -7.96 -13.97 12.64
CA LEU A 165 -8.33 -13.49 13.97
C LEU A 165 -9.03 -14.57 14.82
N ALA A 166 -9.06 -15.83 14.37
CA ALA A 166 -9.53 -16.92 15.22
C ALA A 166 -8.58 -17.06 16.44
N PRO A 167 -9.12 -17.23 17.65
CA PRO A 167 -8.34 -17.43 18.87
C PRO A 167 -7.55 -18.74 18.87
#